data_AF-Q8PD10-F1
#
_entry.id   AF-Q8PD10-F1
#
_cell.length_a   1.000
_cell.length_b   1.000
_cell.length_c   1.000
_cell.angle_alpha   90.00
_cell.angle_beta   90.00
_cell.angle_gamma   90.00
#
_symmetry.space_group_name_H-M   'P 1'
#
loop_
_entity.id
_entity.type
_entity.pdbx_description
1 polymer ?
#
loop_
_entity_poly.entity_id
_entity_poly.type
_entity_poly.pdbx_seq_one_letter_code
_entity_poly.pdbx_strand_id
1 'polypeptide(L)'
;MHIRCHAMAIFLLALVSFGTQAQTTVPTTGLGTCIDFITSQSTTLTGQINTNTTFKIAYGSASYTDMPNKIVYIRNYSCASQDMPGMYFTVSVLAHEFGHVKFNYSFAKTTRQAYIDEACKMEGLAVTNNIVARNEISISTQNSIDIKLAASNPDQLFGIYSAGGPNVASNVGKSFCANNITSTTGQNYNVYYGEQYDKLP
;
A
#
# COMPACT_ATOMS: atom_id res chain seq x y z
N MET A 1 -27.13 29.95 65.59
CA MET A 1 -27.52 30.59 64.31
C MET A 1 -26.41 30.33 63.31
N HIS A 2 -26.51 29.24 62.52
CA HIS A 2 -25.46 28.83 61.58
C HIS A 2 -25.87 29.19 60.16
N ILE A 3 -25.17 30.15 59.55
CA ILE A 3 -25.30 30.51 58.14
C ILE A 3 -24.42 29.53 57.35
N ARG A 4 -25.03 28.66 56.55
CA ARG A 4 -24.33 27.80 55.58
C ARG A 4 -24.30 28.50 54.22
N CYS A 5 -23.16 29.07 53.85
CA CYS A 5 -22.83 29.39 52.46
C CYS A 5 -22.78 28.10 51.64
N HIS A 6 -23.63 27.98 50.61
CA HIS A 6 -23.46 27.00 49.54
C HIS A 6 -22.84 27.72 48.35
N ALA A 7 -21.56 27.46 48.09
CA ALA A 7 -20.92 27.82 46.83
C ALA A 7 -21.38 26.81 45.77
N MET A 8 -22.16 27.28 44.81
CA MET A 8 -22.63 26.48 43.68
C MET A 8 -21.52 26.50 42.61
N ALA A 9 -20.76 25.42 42.51
CA ALA A 9 -19.76 25.25 41.46
C ALA A 9 -20.47 24.87 40.16
N ILE A 10 -20.48 25.79 39.19
CA ILE A 10 -20.94 25.53 37.82
C ILE A 10 -19.79 24.85 37.07
N PHE A 11 -19.93 23.55 36.82
CA PHE A 11 -19.02 22.79 35.97
C PHE A 11 -19.42 23.04 34.50
N LEU A 12 -18.67 23.87 33.78
CA LEU A 12 -18.80 23.96 32.33
C LEU A 12 -18.25 22.66 31.72
N LEU A 13 -19.13 21.76 31.28
CA LEU A 13 -18.75 20.69 30.35
C LEU A 13 -18.45 21.31 28.99
N ALA A 14 -17.17 21.45 28.66
CA ALA A 14 -16.75 21.67 27.28
C ALA A 14 -17.02 20.38 26.48
N LEU A 15 -18.08 20.39 25.68
CA LEU A 15 -18.32 19.36 24.67
C LEU A 15 -17.25 19.49 23.59
N VAL A 16 -16.21 18.66 23.69
CA VAL A 16 -15.25 18.47 22.61
C VAL A 16 -15.98 17.68 21.52
N SER A 17 -16.45 18.37 20.49
CA SER A 17 -17.00 17.74 19.28
C SER A 17 -15.86 17.02 18.57
N PHE A 18 -15.68 15.73 18.85
CA PHE A 18 -14.93 14.85 17.96
C PHE A 18 -15.70 14.84 16.64
N GLY A 19 -15.12 15.45 15.60
CA GLY A 19 -15.67 15.40 14.26
C GLY A 19 -16.01 13.95 13.94
N THR A 20 -17.27 13.69 13.58
CA THR A 20 -17.70 12.41 13.03
C THR A 20 -16.88 12.15 11.76
N GLN A 21 -15.76 11.44 11.89
CA GLN A 21 -15.15 10.81 10.74
C GLN A 21 -16.20 9.85 10.17
N ALA A 22 -16.57 10.05 8.92
CA ALA A 22 -17.45 9.14 8.20
C ALA A 22 -16.90 7.73 8.41
N GLN A 23 -17.77 6.81 8.83
CA GLN A 23 -17.43 5.41 9.03
C GLN A 23 -16.85 4.87 7.71
N THR A 24 -15.53 4.73 7.65
CA THR A 24 -14.83 4.08 6.56
C THR A 24 -15.41 2.68 6.43
N THR A 25 -16.00 2.37 5.29
CA THR A 25 -16.50 1.02 5.00
C THR A 25 -15.34 0.04 5.15
N VAL A 26 -15.46 -0.93 6.05
CA VAL A 26 -14.39 -1.91 6.29
C VAL A 26 -14.13 -2.65 4.96
N PRO A 27 -12.89 -2.63 4.43
CA PRO A 27 -12.58 -3.34 3.21
C PRO A 27 -12.74 -4.84 3.45
N THR A 28 -13.24 -5.57 2.46
CA THR A 28 -13.31 -7.03 2.52
C THR A 28 -12.18 -7.60 1.68
N THR A 29 -10.99 -7.73 2.26
CA THR A 29 -9.82 -8.27 1.54
C THR A 29 -9.89 -9.77 1.34
N GLY A 30 -10.62 -10.48 2.21
CA GLY A 30 -10.56 -11.95 2.27
C GLY A 30 -9.27 -12.51 2.88
N LEU A 31 -8.37 -11.64 3.37
CA LEU A 31 -7.10 -12.00 4.00
C LEU A 31 -7.20 -12.08 5.54
N GLY A 32 -8.37 -11.75 6.09
CA GLY A 32 -8.65 -11.81 7.52
C GLY A 32 -8.84 -10.44 8.15
N THR A 33 -9.58 -10.41 9.25
CA THR A 33 -10.04 -9.16 9.90
C THR A 33 -8.90 -8.28 10.40
N CYS A 34 -7.74 -8.86 10.74
CA CYS A 34 -6.58 -8.07 11.16
C CYS A 34 -5.97 -7.26 10.00
N ILE A 35 -6.01 -7.81 8.78
CA ILE A 35 -5.58 -7.10 7.57
C ILE A 35 -6.62 -6.03 7.23
N ASP A 36 -7.91 -6.39 7.20
CA ASP A 36 -9.00 -5.45 6.93
C ASP A 36 -8.99 -4.24 7.88
N PHE A 37 -8.69 -4.46 9.17
CA PHE A 37 -8.61 -3.41 10.18
C PHE A 37 -7.51 -2.37 9.90
N ILE A 38 -6.33 -2.81 9.46
CA ILE A 38 -5.24 -1.88 9.13
C ILE A 38 -5.51 -1.23 7.77
N THR A 39 -5.99 -1.99 6.80
CA THR A 39 -6.36 -1.48 5.48
C THR A 39 -7.43 -0.38 5.58
N SER A 40 -8.39 -0.50 6.51
CA SER A 40 -9.44 0.51 6.72
C SER A 40 -8.88 1.87 7.17
N GLN A 41 -7.63 1.92 7.64
CA GLN A 41 -6.97 3.16 8.05
C GLN A 41 -6.43 3.98 6.87
N SER A 42 -6.50 3.45 5.63
CA SER A 42 -6.24 4.17 4.38
C SER A 42 -7.52 4.31 3.55
N THR A 43 -7.98 5.55 3.35
CA THR A 43 -9.11 5.87 2.46
C THR A 43 -8.83 5.45 1.03
N THR A 44 -7.60 5.69 0.55
CA THR A 44 -7.18 5.34 -0.82
C THR A 44 -7.24 3.83 -1.05
N LEU A 45 -6.62 3.04 -0.17
CA LEU A 45 -6.57 1.59 -0.33
C LEU A 45 -7.95 0.95 -0.11
N THR A 46 -8.70 1.42 0.89
CA THR A 46 -10.09 0.99 1.13
C THR A 46 -10.97 1.26 -0.09
N GLY A 47 -10.87 2.45 -0.67
CA GLY A 47 -11.61 2.80 -1.89
C GLY A 47 -11.24 1.90 -3.07
N GLN A 48 -9.94 1.65 -3.27
CA GLN A 48 -9.45 0.76 -4.34
C GLN A 48 -10.00 -0.66 -4.20
N ILE A 49 -10.02 -1.21 -2.97
CA ILE A 49 -10.52 -2.56 -2.72
C ILE A 49 -12.04 -2.62 -2.88
N ASN A 50 -12.78 -1.69 -2.29
CA ASN A 50 -14.25 -1.73 -2.29
C ASN A 50 -14.87 -1.42 -3.65
N THR A 51 -14.18 -0.65 -4.50
CA THR A 51 -14.64 -0.33 -5.86
C THR A 51 -14.13 -1.32 -6.90
N ASN A 52 -13.17 -2.19 -6.54
CA ASN A 52 -12.70 -3.23 -7.42
C ASN A 52 -13.71 -4.39 -7.49
N THR A 53 -14.40 -4.50 -8.62
CA THR A 53 -15.36 -5.59 -8.90
C THR A 53 -14.78 -6.71 -9.76
N THR A 54 -13.51 -6.61 -10.15
CA THR A 54 -12.92 -7.49 -11.18
C THR A 54 -11.83 -8.40 -10.64
N PHE A 55 -10.94 -7.89 -9.78
CA PHE A 55 -9.85 -8.68 -9.21
C PHE A 55 -10.29 -9.38 -7.92
N LYS A 56 -10.02 -10.67 -7.81
CA LYS A 56 -10.05 -11.38 -6.52
C LYS A 56 -8.76 -11.11 -5.75
N ILE A 57 -8.82 -11.15 -4.43
CA ILE A 57 -7.64 -11.10 -3.58
C ILE A 57 -7.48 -12.48 -2.96
N ALA A 58 -6.26 -13.03 -3.00
CA ALA A 58 -5.98 -14.35 -2.47
C ALA A 58 -4.58 -14.41 -1.86
N TYR A 59 -4.42 -15.33 -0.92
CA TYR A 59 -3.12 -15.74 -0.44
C TYR A 59 -2.40 -16.62 -1.48
N GLY A 60 -1.07 -16.55 -1.54
CA GLY A 60 -0.21 -17.31 -2.45
C GLY A 60 1.21 -17.52 -1.91
N SER A 61 2.02 -18.30 -2.64
CA SER A 61 3.44 -18.53 -2.32
C SER A 61 4.30 -17.27 -2.47
N ALA A 62 3.84 -16.32 -3.29
CA ALA A 62 4.47 -15.05 -3.60
C ALA A 62 3.41 -13.95 -3.72
N SER A 63 3.86 -12.70 -3.82
CA SER A 63 2.98 -11.54 -4.02
C SER A 63 3.15 -11.01 -5.44
N TYR A 64 2.05 -10.90 -6.17
CA TYR A 64 2.01 -10.35 -7.53
C TYR A 64 0.57 -10.16 -7.99
N THR A 65 0.37 -9.27 -8.97
CA THR A 65 -0.92 -9.05 -9.63
C THR A 65 -1.00 -9.83 -10.94
N ASP A 66 -1.84 -10.86 -10.96
CA ASP A 66 -2.16 -11.64 -12.16
C ASP A 66 -3.23 -10.92 -12.99
N MET A 67 -2.76 -10.07 -13.90
CA MET A 67 -3.61 -9.28 -14.78
C MET A 67 -4.52 -10.13 -15.70
N PRO A 68 -4.06 -11.24 -16.30
CA PRO A 68 -4.92 -12.14 -17.07
C PRO A 68 -6.03 -12.82 -16.26
N ASN A 69 -5.69 -13.43 -15.11
CA ASN A 69 -6.66 -14.18 -14.31
C ASN A 69 -7.46 -13.32 -13.33
N LYS A 70 -7.12 -12.02 -13.24
CA LYS A 70 -7.74 -11.04 -12.34
C LYS A 70 -7.63 -11.49 -10.88
N ILE A 71 -6.41 -11.80 -10.44
CA ILE A 71 -6.13 -12.17 -9.05
C ILE A 71 -4.95 -11.33 -8.52
N VAL A 72 -5.13 -10.72 -7.37
CA VAL A 72 -4.06 -10.13 -6.56
C VAL A 72 -3.61 -11.18 -5.56
N TYR A 73 -2.42 -11.75 -5.78
CA TYR A 73 -1.81 -12.67 -4.84
C TYR A 73 -1.00 -11.91 -3.81
N ILE A 74 -1.18 -12.27 -2.54
CA ILE A 74 -0.41 -11.77 -1.41
C ILE A 74 0.28 -12.96 -0.76
N ARG A 75 1.57 -12.85 -0.44
CA ARG A 75 2.30 -13.89 0.31
C ARG A 75 1.54 -14.26 1.59
N ASN A 76 1.45 -15.56 1.87
CA ASN A 76 0.75 -16.09 3.04
C ASN A 76 1.13 -15.38 4.34
N TYR A 77 0.09 -14.97 5.08
CA TYR A 77 0.16 -14.48 6.45
C TYR A 77 -1.02 -15.07 7.23
N SER A 78 -0.93 -15.10 8.56
CA SER A 78 -2.03 -15.53 9.42
C SER A 78 -2.23 -14.53 10.55
N CYS A 79 -3.46 -14.03 10.72
CA CYS A 79 -3.83 -13.20 11.87
C CYS A 79 -3.58 -13.90 13.22
N ALA A 80 -3.54 -15.24 13.25
CA ALA A 80 -3.25 -16.01 14.47
C ALA A 80 -1.75 -16.06 14.83
N SER A 81 -0.86 -15.67 13.90
CA SER A 81 0.59 -15.72 14.12
C SER A 81 1.11 -14.70 15.13
N GLN A 82 0.36 -13.62 15.37
CA GLN A 82 0.77 -12.47 16.17
C GLN A 82 2.07 -11.79 15.69
N ASP A 83 2.53 -12.09 14.48
CA ASP A 83 3.67 -11.43 13.84
C ASP A 83 3.25 -10.05 13.32
N MET A 84 3.29 -9.06 14.22
CA MET A 84 2.94 -7.67 13.90
C MET A 84 3.76 -7.10 12.73
N PRO A 85 5.11 -7.25 12.67
CA PRO A 85 5.87 -6.87 11.48
C PRO A 85 5.37 -7.53 10.19
N GLY A 86 5.10 -8.83 10.22
CA GLY A 86 4.55 -9.57 9.07
C GLY A 86 3.18 -9.07 8.64
N MET A 87 2.30 -8.72 9.59
CA MET A 87 0.99 -8.13 9.32
C MET A 87 1.11 -6.78 8.60
N TYR A 88 1.99 -5.91 9.11
CA TYR A 88 2.23 -4.59 8.54
C TYR A 88 2.81 -4.68 7.14
N PHE A 89 3.77 -5.59 6.94
CA PHE A 89 4.31 -5.88 5.62
C PHE A 89 3.25 -6.43 4.66
N THR A 90 2.34 -7.29 5.13
CA THR A 90 1.23 -7.83 4.33
C THR A 90 0.34 -6.71 3.78
N VAL A 91 0.01 -5.70 4.59
CA VAL A 91 -0.77 -4.53 4.14
C VAL A 91 0.04 -3.65 3.20
N SER A 92 1.36 -3.54 3.41
CA SER A 92 2.27 -2.84 2.51
C SER A 92 2.29 -3.44 1.11
N VAL A 93 2.43 -4.76 1.03
CA VAL A 93 2.35 -5.52 -0.21
C VAL A 93 0.98 -5.35 -0.85
N LEU A 94 -0.11 -5.48 -0.08
CA LEU A 94 -1.47 -5.27 -0.61
C LEU A 94 -1.62 -3.90 -1.26
N ALA A 95 -1.08 -2.85 -0.63
CA ALA A 95 -1.08 -1.50 -1.18
C ALA A 95 -0.25 -1.37 -2.48
N HIS A 96 0.89 -2.05 -2.55
CA HIS A 96 1.72 -2.12 -3.77
C HIS A 96 0.95 -2.80 -4.91
N GLU A 97 0.41 -3.99 -4.66
CA GLU A 97 -0.29 -4.77 -5.68
C GLU A 97 -1.56 -4.08 -6.19
N PHE A 98 -2.33 -3.42 -5.31
CA PHE A 98 -3.45 -2.59 -5.74
C PHE A 98 -3.03 -1.35 -6.53
N GLY A 99 -1.77 -0.93 -6.44
CA GLY A 99 -1.19 0.03 -7.37
C GLY A 99 -1.17 -0.50 -8.81
N HIS A 100 -0.77 -1.75 -9.03
CA HIS A 100 -0.84 -2.37 -10.35
C HIS A 100 -2.28 -2.45 -10.88
N VAL A 101 -3.25 -2.80 -10.02
CA VAL A 101 -4.68 -2.83 -10.38
C VAL A 101 -5.18 -1.42 -10.75
N LYS A 102 -4.90 -0.43 -9.91
CA LYS A 102 -5.36 0.96 -10.10
C LYS A 102 -4.85 1.57 -11.39
N PHE A 103 -3.56 1.43 -11.66
CA PHE A 103 -2.95 2.10 -12.81
C PHE A 103 -3.10 1.30 -14.11
N ASN A 104 -3.36 -0.02 -14.02
CA ASN A 104 -3.58 -0.93 -15.14
C ASN A 104 -2.65 -0.61 -16.34
N TYR A 105 -1.36 -0.52 -16.02
CA TYR A 105 -0.37 0.04 -16.93
C TYR A 105 -0.03 -0.97 -18.03
N SER A 106 -0.17 -0.57 -19.28
CA SER A 106 0.24 -1.34 -20.46
C SER A 106 1.14 -0.48 -21.32
N PHE A 107 2.19 -1.08 -21.87
CA PHE A 107 3.19 -0.39 -22.68
C PHE A 107 3.56 -1.20 -23.92
N ALA A 108 3.94 -0.48 -24.98
CA ALA A 108 4.24 -1.08 -26.27
C ALA A 108 5.54 -1.89 -26.21
N LYS A 109 5.56 -3.00 -26.95
CA LYS A 109 6.78 -3.78 -27.19
C LYS A 109 7.68 -2.98 -28.12
N THR A 110 8.78 -2.46 -27.60
CA THR A 110 9.72 -1.62 -28.35
C THR A 110 11.14 -2.21 -28.23
N THR A 111 12.14 -1.41 -27.86
CA THR A 111 13.48 -1.93 -27.57
C THR A 111 13.50 -2.59 -26.19
N ARG A 112 14.47 -3.48 -25.96
CA ARG A 112 14.65 -4.13 -24.66
C ARG A 112 14.75 -3.13 -23.51
N GLN A 113 15.56 -2.09 -23.69
CA GLN A 113 15.74 -1.07 -22.63
C GLN A 113 14.46 -0.28 -22.39
N ALA A 114 13.75 0.14 -23.44
CA ALA A 114 12.49 0.87 -23.29
C ALA A 114 11.41 -0.01 -22.62
N TYR A 115 11.38 -1.31 -22.91
CA TYR A 115 10.51 -2.25 -22.20
C TYR A 115 10.83 -2.31 -20.71
N ILE A 116 12.11 -2.44 -20.34
CA ILE A 116 12.54 -2.45 -18.93
C ILE A 116 12.20 -1.13 -18.25
N ASP A 117 12.46 0.00 -18.89
CA ASP A 117 12.18 1.33 -18.32
C ASP A 117 10.68 1.53 -18.05
N GLU A 118 9.81 1.10 -18.97
CA GLU A 118 8.36 1.16 -18.82
C GLU A 118 7.83 0.18 -17.77
N ALA A 119 8.38 -1.04 -17.71
CA ALA A 119 8.07 -2.00 -16.65
C ALA A 119 8.48 -1.49 -15.27
N CYS A 120 9.64 -0.85 -15.17
CA CYS A 120 10.10 -0.23 -13.93
C CYS A 120 9.25 0.98 -13.55
N LYS A 121 8.79 1.78 -14.52
CA LYS A 121 7.81 2.85 -14.25
C LYS A 121 6.49 2.30 -13.68
N MET A 122 6.03 1.14 -14.15
CA MET A 122 4.88 0.44 -13.56
C MET A 122 5.13 0.07 -12.09
N GLU A 123 6.31 -0.47 -11.74
CA GLU A 123 6.69 -0.68 -10.33
C GLU A 123 6.70 0.63 -9.55
N GLY A 124 7.21 1.71 -10.15
CA GLY A 124 7.19 3.03 -9.52
C GLY A 124 5.79 3.52 -9.20
N LEU A 125 4.82 3.30 -10.10
CA LEU A 125 3.41 3.58 -9.84
C LEU A 125 2.87 2.76 -8.67
N ALA A 126 3.21 1.48 -8.59
CA ALA A 126 2.84 0.62 -7.46
C ALA A 126 3.44 1.08 -6.13
N VAL A 127 4.72 1.43 -6.12
CA VAL A 127 5.41 1.98 -4.94
C VAL A 127 4.79 3.31 -4.51
N THR A 128 4.45 4.21 -5.44
CA THR A 128 3.78 5.47 -5.07
C THR A 128 2.39 5.24 -4.47
N ASN A 129 1.66 4.21 -4.92
CA ASN A 129 0.39 3.80 -4.28
C ASN A 129 0.62 3.29 -2.85
N ASN A 130 1.66 2.47 -2.64
CA ASN A 130 2.05 2.00 -1.32
C ASN A 130 2.44 3.16 -0.39
N ILE A 131 3.19 4.15 -0.88
CA ILE A 131 3.54 5.38 -0.14
C ILE A 131 2.27 6.13 0.30
N VAL A 132 1.31 6.32 -0.59
CA VAL A 132 0.05 7.00 -0.27
C VAL A 132 -0.70 6.26 0.84
N ALA A 133 -0.91 4.94 0.68
CA ALA A 133 -1.61 4.14 1.69
C ALA A 133 -0.89 4.16 3.04
N ARG A 134 0.45 4.04 3.03
CA ARG A 134 1.26 4.12 4.26
C ARG A 134 1.09 5.46 4.95
N ASN A 135 1.18 6.57 4.22
CA ASN A 135 1.05 7.89 4.80
C ASN A 135 -0.35 8.11 5.41
N GLU A 136 -1.41 7.65 4.74
CA GLU A 136 -2.77 7.71 5.27
C GLU A 136 -2.92 6.89 6.56
N ILE A 137 -2.42 5.65 6.59
CA ILE A 137 -2.44 4.77 7.77
C ILE A 137 -1.65 5.41 8.92
N SER A 138 -0.46 5.96 8.65
CA SER A 138 0.35 6.64 9.66
C SER A 138 -0.41 7.84 10.24
N ILE A 139 -1.06 8.64 9.40
CA ILE A 139 -1.81 9.83 9.85
C ILE A 139 -3.04 9.44 10.68
N SER A 140 -3.87 8.52 10.18
CA SER A 140 -5.11 8.11 10.85
C SER A 140 -4.85 7.41 12.19
N THR A 141 -3.73 6.71 12.30
CA THR A 141 -3.32 6.00 13.53
C THR A 141 -2.42 6.84 14.44
N GLN A 142 -2.27 8.15 14.17
CA GLN A 142 -1.40 9.06 14.93
C GLN A 142 0.04 8.53 15.08
N ASN A 143 0.57 7.96 13.99
CA ASN A 143 1.88 7.32 13.85
C ASN A 143 2.10 6.08 14.72
N SER A 144 1.03 5.46 15.24
CA SER A 144 1.14 4.19 15.97
C SER A 144 1.33 2.98 15.05
N ILE A 145 0.93 3.08 13.77
CA ILE A 145 1.12 2.03 12.76
C ILE A 145 1.93 2.59 11.58
N ASP A 146 3.03 1.91 11.24
CA ASP A 146 3.80 2.16 10.03
C ASP A 146 3.96 0.86 9.24
N ILE A 147 3.21 0.74 8.14
CA ILE A 147 3.26 -0.42 7.24
C ILE A 147 4.54 -0.51 6.39
N LYS A 148 5.43 0.48 6.49
CA LYS A 148 6.66 0.61 5.67
C LYS A 148 6.35 0.58 4.17
N LEU A 149 7.39 0.40 3.35
CA LEU A 149 7.24 0.11 1.93
C LEU A 149 7.62 -1.34 1.67
N ALA A 150 6.96 -1.98 0.71
CA ALA A 150 7.30 -3.31 0.21
C ALA A 150 8.58 -3.28 -0.65
N ALA A 151 9.69 -2.78 -0.08
CA ALA A 151 10.95 -2.55 -0.78
C ALA A 151 12.17 -2.66 0.17
N SER A 152 13.35 -2.95 -0.39
CA SER A 152 14.64 -3.04 0.30
C SER A 152 15.31 -1.68 0.53
N ASN A 153 14.93 -0.65 -0.23
CA ASN A 153 15.53 0.69 -0.20
C ASN A 153 14.51 1.81 0.11
N PRO A 154 13.70 1.70 1.19
CA PRO A 154 12.57 2.59 1.44
C PRO A 154 12.98 4.07 1.55
N ASP A 155 14.07 4.39 2.25
CA ASP A 155 14.50 5.79 2.46
C ASP A 155 14.83 6.51 1.14
N GLN A 156 15.49 5.80 0.22
CA GLN A 156 15.79 6.33 -1.11
C GLN A 156 14.50 6.57 -1.91
N LEU A 157 13.54 5.64 -1.86
CA LEU A 157 12.27 5.76 -2.57
C LEU A 157 11.45 6.94 -2.03
N PHE A 158 11.41 7.14 -0.71
CA PHE A 158 10.79 8.31 -0.10
C PHE A 158 11.49 9.59 -0.54
N GLY A 159 12.82 9.64 -0.52
CA GLY A 159 13.57 10.82 -0.95
C GLY A 159 13.23 11.23 -2.39
N ILE A 160 13.13 10.27 -3.31
CA ILE A 160 12.73 10.51 -4.70
C ILE A 160 11.28 10.97 -4.79
N TYR A 161 10.37 10.30 -4.07
CA TYR A 161 8.95 10.67 -4.06
C TYR A 161 8.72 12.08 -3.52
N SER A 162 9.35 12.43 -2.40
CA SER A 162 9.24 13.74 -1.75
C SER A 162 9.87 14.87 -2.56
N ALA A 163 10.91 14.58 -3.35
CA ALA A 163 11.47 15.57 -4.29
C ALA A 163 10.49 15.93 -5.42
N GLY A 164 9.54 15.04 -5.75
CA GLY A 164 8.48 15.28 -6.72
C GLY A 164 8.98 15.42 -8.17
N GLY A 165 8.22 16.18 -8.98
CA GLY A 165 8.52 16.44 -10.38
C GLY A 165 7.77 15.56 -11.39
N PRO A 166 7.85 15.89 -12.70
CA PRO A 166 7.00 15.29 -13.73
C PRO A 166 7.25 13.79 -13.96
N ASN A 167 8.43 13.27 -13.57
CA ASN A 167 8.85 11.89 -13.80
C ASN A 167 8.98 11.08 -12.49
N VAL A 168 8.28 11.49 -11.43
CA VAL A 168 8.42 10.87 -10.10
C VAL A 168 8.25 9.35 -10.13
N ALA A 169 7.22 8.84 -10.83
CA ALA A 169 6.98 7.40 -10.96
C ALA A 169 8.13 6.68 -11.68
N SER A 170 8.64 7.23 -12.78
CA SER A 170 9.78 6.65 -13.50
C SER A 170 11.05 6.63 -12.64
N ASN A 171 11.30 7.69 -11.88
CA ASN A 171 12.48 7.78 -11.01
C ASN A 171 12.40 6.82 -9.82
N VAL A 172 11.24 6.75 -9.16
CA VAL A 172 10.94 5.76 -8.11
C VAL A 172 11.11 4.35 -8.67
N GLY A 173 10.51 4.10 -9.84
CA GLY A 173 10.56 2.82 -10.53
C GLY A 173 11.97 2.35 -10.86
N LYS A 174 12.80 3.24 -11.43
CA LYS A 174 14.21 2.95 -11.72
C LYS A 174 14.99 2.58 -10.45
N SER A 175 14.79 3.34 -9.38
CA SER A 175 15.42 3.08 -8.08
C SER A 175 14.94 1.75 -7.47
N PHE A 176 13.64 1.48 -7.54
CA PHE A 176 13.06 0.23 -7.06
C PHE A 176 13.64 -0.96 -7.82
N CYS A 177 13.59 -0.93 -9.15
CA CYS A 177 14.12 -2.01 -9.98
C CYS A 177 15.61 -2.30 -9.76
N ALA A 178 16.42 -1.27 -9.52
CA ALA A 178 17.85 -1.42 -9.29
C ALA A 178 18.20 -2.12 -7.95
N ASN A 179 17.32 -2.04 -6.95
CA ASN A 179 17.62 -2.46 -5.58
C ASN A 179 16.77 -3.63 -5.07
N ASN A 180 15.70 -3.99 -5.78
CA ASN A 180 14.72 -4.98 -5.34
C ASN A 180 14.75 -6.24 -6.22
N ILE A 181 14.22 -7.33 -5.66
CA ILE A 181 14.06 -8.61 -6.34
C ILE A 181 12.59 -9.00 -6.39
N THR A 182 12.20 -9.75 -7.42
CA THR A 182 10.84 -10.28 -7.53
C THR A 182 10.60 -11.33 -6.45
N SER A 183 9.38 -11.36 -5.90
CA SER A 183 9.01 -12.40 -4.93
C SER A 183 8.74 -13.76 -5.59
N THR A 184 8.53 -13.79 -6.91
CA THR A 184 8.18 -14.97 -7.71
C THR A 184 9.41 -15.72 -8.24
N THR A 185 10.47 -15.01 -8.66
CA THR A 185 11.68 -15.62 -9.23
C THR A 185 12.94 -15.37 -8.40
N GLY A 186 12.92 -14.39 -7.48
CA GLY A 186 14.09 -13.99 -6.70
C GLY A 186 15.13 -13.21 -7.50
N GLN A 187 14.84 -12.87 -8.77
CA GLN A 187 15.73 -12.11 -9.63
C GLN A 187 15.58 -10.62 -9.37
N ASN A 188 16.65 -9.86 -9.60
CA ASN A 188 16.53 -8.40 -9.71
C ASN A 188 15.52 -8.04 -10.81
N TYR A 189 14.71 -7.00 -10.59
CA TYR A 189 13.66 -6.62 -11.53
C TYR A 189 14.18 -6.23 -12.93
N ASN A 190 15.36 -5.62 -13.06
CA ASN A 190 15.92 -5.33 -14.39
C ASN A 190 16.27 -6.61 -15.17
N VAL A 191 16.75 -7.63 -14.45
CA VAL A 191 17.04 -8.95 -15.04
C VAL A 191 15.72 -9.63 -15.42
N TYR A 192 14.77 -9.68 -14.50
CA TYR A 192 13.46 -10.28 -14.71
C TYR A 192 12.73 -9.68 -15.92
N TYR A 193 12.61 -8.36 -16.00
CA TYR A 193 11.95 -7.70 -17.13
C TYR A 193 12.72 -7.83 -18.43
N GLY A 194 14.05 -7.87 -18.35
CA GLY A 194 14.89 -8.19 -19.50
C GLY A 194 14.60 -9.59 -20.06
N GLU A 195 14.56 -10.60 -19.20
CA GLU A 195 14.25 -11.98 -19.60
C GLU A 195 12.80 -12.16 -20.08
N GLN A 196 11.86 -11.36 -19.56
CA GLN A 196 10.49 -11.31 -20.10
C GLN A 196 10.49 -10.77 -21.53
N TYR A 197 11.21 -9.68 -21.79
CA TYR A 197 11.35 -9.13 -23.14
C TYR A 197 11.96 -10.14 -24.11
N ASP A 198 13.02 -10.84 -23.69
CA ASP A 198 13.74 -11.82 -24.50
C ASP A 198 12.87 -13.04 -24.91
N LYS A 199 11.70 -13.22 -24.27
CA LYS A 199 10.70 -14.27 -24.57
C LYS A 199 9.50 -13.76 -25.38
N LEU A 200 9.44 -12.47 -25.69
CA LEU A 200 8.36 -11.93 -26.51
C LEU A 200 8.51 -12.42 -27.96
N PRO A 201 7.39 -12.74 -28.64
CA PRO A 201 7.40 -13.15 -30.05
C PRO A 201 7.79 -12.01 -31.00
#